data_AF-A0A0F9PSP2-F1
#
_entry.id   AF-A0A0F9PSP2-F1
#
_cell.length_a   1.000
_cell.length_b   1.000
_cell.length_c   1.000
_cell.angle_alpha   90.00
_cell.angle_beta   90.00
_cell.angle_gamma   90.00
#
_symmetry.space_group_name_H-M   'P 1'
#
loop_
_entity.id
_entity.type
_entity.pdbx_description
1 polymer ?
#
loop_
_entity_poly.entity_id
_entity_poly.type
_entity_poly.pdbx_seq_one_letter_code
_entity_poly.pdbx_strand_id
1 'polypeptide(L)'
;MFIYKYPFEVSDTVEIMMPTKARILTVQTQSNAPCIWALVDGDKPLETRRFRVFGTGHEFNIDPIQSKYIGTFQLMDGGFIGHLFEPAYD
;
A
#
# COMPACT_ATOMS: atom_id res chain seq x y z
N MET A 1 15.36 -6.16 -13.05
CA MET A 1 14.16 -6.23 -12.18
C MET A 1 14.51 -6.89 -10.85
N PHE A 2 13.91 -6.44 -9.75
CA PHE A 2 14.07 -7.01 -8.41
C PHE A 2 12.79 -6.80 -7.59
N ILE A 3 12.63 -7.56 -6.50
CA ILE A 3 11.56 -7.33 -5.52
C ILE A 3 12.10 -6.35 -4.48
N TYR A 4 11.37 -5.26 -4.25
CA TYR A 4 11.72 -4.26 -3.24
C TYR A 4 10.55 -4.06 -2.28
N LYS A 5 10.87 -3.61 -1.06
CA LYS A 5 9.88 -3.32 -0.02
C LYS A 5 9.88 -1.84 0.33
N TYR A 6 8.69 -1.30 0.56
CA TYR A 6 8.47 0.10 0.89
C TYR A 6 7.71 0.16 2.23
N PRO A 7 8.40 0.39 3.35
CA PRO A 7 7.74 0.64 4.62
C PRO A 7 6.96 1.96 4.56
N PHE A 8 5.84 2.02 5.27
CA PHE A 8 5.06 3.24 5.39
C PHE A 8 4.45 3.39 6.79
N GLU A 9 4.12 4.62 7.15
CA GLU A 9 3.35 4.91 8.37
C GLU A 9 1.85 4.84 8.06
N VAL A 10 1.06 4.34 9.01
CA VAL A 10 -0.39 4.24 8.82
C VAL A 10 -1.01 5.62 8.80
N SER A 11 -1.65 5.95 7.68
CA SER A 11 -2.40 7.17 7.42
C SER A 11 -3.51 6.82 6.42
N ASP A 12 -4.57 7.61 6.38
CA ASP A 12 -5.65 7.45 5.38
C ASP A 12 -5.11 7.44 3.96
N THR A 13 -4.05 8.22 3.72
CA THR A 13 -3.34 8.31 2.44
C THR A 13 -1.85 8.07 2.64
N VAL A 14 -1.31 7.19 1.80
CA VAL A 14 0.11 6.85 1.77
C VAL A 14 0.64 7.17 0.38
N GLU A 15 1.68 7.98 0.30
CA GLU A 15 2.37 8.31 -0.95
C GLU A 15 3.78 7.70 -0.93
N ILE A 16 4.12 6.95 -1.98
CA ILE A 16 5.43 6.28 -2.08
C ILE A 16 6.02 6.56 -3.45
N MET A 17 7.26 7.06 -3.47
CA MET A 17 8.04 7.12 -4.70
C MET A 17 8.56 5.73 -5.04
N MET A 18 8.22 5.23 -6.23
CA MET A 18 8.71 3.96 -6.73
C MET A 18 8.98 4.02 -8.23
N PRO A 19 9.80 3.11 -8.79
CA PRO A 19 10.04 3.10 -10.23
C PRO A 19 8.74 2.94 -11.02
N THR A 20 8.62 3.69 -12.11
CA THR A 20 7.45 3.62 -13.00
C THR A 20 7.20 2.18 -13.44
N LYS A 21 5.92 1.82 -13.54
CA LYS A 21 5.47 0.44 -13.86
C LYS A 21 5.83 -0.60 -12.79
N ALA A 22 6.14 -0.18 -11.56
CA ALA A 22 6.23 -1.09 -10.43
C ALA A 22 4.95 -1.93 -10.31
N ARG A 23 5.09 -3.25 -10.24
CA ARG A 23 3.96 -4.16 -10.01
C ARG A 23 3.85 -4.46 -8.53
N ILE A 24 2.83 -3.90 -7.88
CA ILE A 24 2.50 -4.20 -6.49
C ILE A 24 2.15 -5.68 -6.35
N LEU A 25 2.80 -6.35 -5.41
CA LEU A 25 2.61 -7.77 -5.13
C LEU A 25 1.66 -7.97 -3.95
N THR A 26 1.94 -7.31 -2.82
CA THR A 26 1.15 -7.44 -1.59
C THR A 26 1.55 -6.36 -0.58
N VAL A 27 0.72 -6.19 0.44
CA VAL A 27 1.07 -5.52 1.70
C VAL A 27 1.19 -6.57 2.79
N GLN A 28 2.23 -6.46 3.62
CA GLN A 28 2.44 -7.31 4.81
C GLN A 28 3.08 -6.49 5.93
N THR A 29 3.03 -7.01 7.16
CA THR A 29 3.71 -6.42 8.31
C THR A 29 5.09 -7.05 8.48
N GLN A 30 6.11 -6.22 8.70
CA GLN A 30 7.44 -6.66 9.11
C GLN A 30 7.95 -5.77 10.24
N SER A 31 8.41 -6.39 11.34
CA SER A 31 8.89 -5.66 12.53
C SER A 31 7.90 -4.60 13.03
N ASN A 32 6.61 -4.95 13.06
CA ASN A 32 5.50 -4.07 13.44
C ASN A 32 5.34 -2.80 12.58
N ALA A 33 5.87 -2.79 11.36
CA ALA A 33 5.61 -1.76 10.37
C ALA A 33 4.97 -2.36 9.10
N PRO A 34 3.93 -1.73 8.54
CA PRO A 34 3.38 -2.19 7.29
C PRO A 34 4.32 -1.84 6.13
N CYS A 35 4.42 -2.74 5.17
CA CYS A 35 5.33 -2.65 4.04
C CYS A 35 4.60 -3.11 2.77
N ILE A 36 4.81 -2.38 1.68
CA ILE A 36 4.38 -2.80 0.34
C ILE A 36 5.55 -3.50 -0.35
N TRP A 37 5.32 -4.71 -0.87
CA TRP A 37 6.28 -5.37 -1.76
C TRP A 37 5.88 -5.17 -3.21
N ALA A 38 6.84 -4.83 -4.05
CA ALA A 38 6.64 -4.64 -5.48
C ALA A 38 7.77 -5.27 -6.30
N LEU A 39 7.44 -5.77 -7.50
CA LEU A 39 8.43 -6.06 -8.53
C LEU A 39 8.73 -4.76 -9.27
N VAL A 40 10.00 -4.37 -9.29
CA VAL A 40 10.44 -3.08 -9.84
C VAL A 40 11.59 -3.24 -10.81
N ASP A 41 11.74 -2.26 -11.68
CA ASP A 41 12.88 -2.11 -12.59
C ASP A 41 13.66 -0.86 -12.19
N GLY A 42 14.88 -1.03 -11.68
CA GLY A 42 15.67 0.06 -11.08
C GLY A 42 16.14 1.12 -12.06
N ASP A 43 16.12 0.81 -13.37
CA ASP A 43 16.50 1.74 -14.43
C ASP A 43 15.34 2.65 -14.87
N LYS A 44 14.13 2.44 -14.32
CA LYS A 44 12.95 3.26 -14.61
C LYS A 44 12.94 4.54 -13.78
N PRO A 45 12.46 5.67 -14.33
CA PRO A 45 12.26 6.89 -13.55
C PRO A 45 11.27 6.63 -12.42
N LEU A 46 11.38 7.40 -11.33
CA LEU A 46 10.46 7.31 -10.20
C LEU A 46 9.14 8.05 -10.50
N GLU A 47 8.06 7.53 -9.94
CA GLU A 47 6.75 8.19 -9.86
C GLU A 47 6.22 8.10 -8.42
N THR A 48 5.41 9.09 -8.02
CA THR A 48 4.65 9.00 -6.78
C THR A 48 3.43 8.14 -7.02
N ARG A 49 3.28 7.06 -6.25
CA ARG A 49 2.05 6.25 -6.24
C ARG A 49 1.32 6.45 -4.93
N ARG A 50 0.00 6.56 -5.02
CA ARG A 50 -0.89 6.79 -3.89
C ARG A 50 -1.62 5.51 -3.51
N PHE A 51 -1.74 5.31 -2.20
CA PHE A 51 -2.51 4.22 -1.61
C PHE A 51 -3.44 4.78 -0.55
N ARG A 52 -4.54 4.07 -0.31
CA ARG A 52 -5.51 4.37 0.74
C ARG A 52 -5.54 3.24 1.75
N VAL A 53 -5.57 3.59 3.03
CA VAL A 53 -5.73 2.63 4.12
C VAL A 53 -7.14 2.80 4.70
N PHE A 54 -7.86 1.70 4.81
CA PHE A 54 -9.14 1.65 5.53
C PHE A 54 -9.00 0.71 6.73
N GLY A 55 -9.28 1.22 7.93
CA GLY A 55 -9.34 0.40 9.13
C GLY A 55 -10.61 -0.46 9.15
N THR A 56 -10.53 -1.68 9.66
CA THR A 56 -11.71 -2.53 9.83
C THR A 56 -12.74 -1.84 10.74
N GLY A 57 -13.98 -1.69 10.26
CA GLY A 57 -15.09 -1.09 11.02
C GLY A 57 -15.10 0.45 11.05
N HIS A 58 -14.20 1.11 10.32
CA HIS A 58 -14.20 2.56 10.17
C HIS A 58 -15.03 2.99 8.96
N GLU A 59 -15.85 4.02 9.13
CA GLU A 59 -16.53 4.69 8.02
C GLU A 59 -15.52 5.43 7.15
N PHE A 60 -15.78 5.43 5.84
CA PHE A 60 -14.98 6.17 4.87
C PHE A 60 -15.89 6.83 3.83
N ASN A 61 -15.51 8.03 3.41
CA ASN A 61 -16.30 8.86 2.50
C ASN A 61 -15.91 8.67 1.02
N ILE A 62 -15.11 7.65 0.70
CA ILE A 62 -14.58 7.39 -0.63
C ILE A 62 -14.93 5.94 -0.98
N ASP A 63 -15.51 5.69 -2.15
CA ASP A 63 -15.90 4.34 -2.57
C ASP A 63 -14.68 3.50 -2.98
N PRO A 64 -14.32 2.45 -2.20
CA PRO A 64 -13.19 1.58 -2.51
C PRO A 64 -13.48 0.64 -3.69
N ILE A 65 -14.73 0.53 -4.17
CA ILE A 65 -15.11 -0.36 -5.29
C ILE A 65 -14.35 0.02 -6.57
N GLN A 66 -14.00 1.30 -6.74
CA GLN A 66 -13.21 1.77 -7.88
C GLN A 66 -11.70 1.64 -7.66
N SER A 67 -11.25 1.05 -6.56
CA SER A 67 -9.84 0.90 -6.22
C SER A 67 -9.40 -0.56 -6.30
N LYS A 68 -8.15 -0.77 -6.68
CA LYS A 68 -7.53 -2.09 -6.65
C LYS A 68 -7.17 -2.46 -5.22
N TYR A 69 -7.79 -3.51 -4.69
CA TYR A 69 -7.40 -4.08 -3.41
C TYR A 69 -6.00 -4.70 -3.49
N ILE A 70 -5.13 -4.35 -2.53
CA ILE A 70 -3.75 -4.84 -2.45
C ILE A 70 -3.59 -5.92 -1.38
N GLY A 71 -4.25 -5.76 -0.23
CA GLY A 71 -4.19 -6.75 0.84
C GLY A 71 -4.60 -6.18 2.20
N THR A 72 -4.63 -7.07 3.19
CA THR A 72 -4.88 -6.74 4.59
C THR A 72 -3.58 -6.92 5.37
N PHE A 73 -3.28 -6.00 6.26
CA PHE A 73 -2.16 -6.08 7.18
C PHE A 73 -2.63 -5.85 8.61
N GLN A 74 -1.89 -6.41 9.56
CA GLN A 74 -2.20 -6.33 10.98
C GLN A 74 -1.00 -5.78 11.74
N LEU A 75 -1.24 -4.84 12.65
CA LEU A 75 -0.22 -4.27 13.54
C LEU A 75 -0.57 -4.55 14.99
N MET A 76 0.42 -4.42 15.88
CA MET A 76 0.24 -4.56 17.32
C MET A 76 -0.44 -5.87 17.70
N ASP A 77 0.02 -6.99 17.11
CA ASP A 77 -0.55 -8.33 17.30
C ASP A 77 -2.07 -8.41 17.07
N GLY A 78 -2.57 -7.68 16.07
CA GLY A 78 -3.98 -7.65 15.71
C GLY A 78 -4.77 -6.51 16.36
N GLY A 79 -4.12 -5.66 17.16
CA GLY A 79 -4.74 -4.45 17.72
C GLY A 79 -5.17 -3.42 16.67
N PHE A 80 -4.58 -3.46 15.47
CA PHE A 80 -5.05 -2.73 14.30
C PHE A 80 -5.07 -3.63 13.07
N ILE A 81 -6.15 -3.58 12.31
CA ILE A 81 -6.32 -4.29 11.04
C ILE A 81 -6.63 -3.24 9.96
N GLY A 82 -5.72 -3.12 8.99
CA GLY A 82 -5.82 -2.18 7.88
C GLY A 82 -5.95 -2.89 6.54
N HIS A 83 -6.74 -2.32 5.64
CA HIS A 83 -6.94 -2.77 4.27
C HIS A 83 -6.35 -1.75 3.31
N LEU A 84 -5.38 -2.15 2.50
CA LEU A 84 -4.69 -1.26 1.58
C LEU A 84 -5.30 -1.36 0.18
N PHE A 85 -5.59 -0.22 -0.42
CA PHE A 85 -6.11 -0.07 -1.76
C PHE A 85 -5.24 0.90 -2.59
N GLU A 86 -5.17 0.64 -3.88
CA GLU A 86 -4.57 1.51 -4.88
C GLU A 86 -5.69 2.09 -5.76
N PRO A 87 -5.94 3.41 -5.73
CA PRO A 87 -6.98 4.03 -6.56
C PRO A 87 -6.75 3.77 -8.06
N ALA A 88 -7.82 3.53 -8.82
CA ALA A 88 -7.72 3.31 -10.27
C ALA A 88 -7.49 4.59 -11.09
N TYR A 89 -7.67 5.77 -10.47
CA TYR A 89 -7.51 7.08 -11.10
C TYR A 89 -6.74 8.01 -10.15
N ASP A 90 -5.75 8.73 -10.68
CA ASP A 90 -5.17 9.93 -10.05
C ASP A 90 -5.92 11.19 -10.52
#